data_AF-A0A2W0AH36-F1
#
_entry.id   AF-A0A2W0AH36-F1
#
_cell.length_a   1.000
_cell.length_b   1.000
_cell.length_c   1.000
_cell.angle_alpha   90.00
_cell.angle_beta   90.00
_cell.angle_gamma   90.00
#
_symmetry.space_group_name_H-M   'P 1'
#
loop_
_entity.id
_entity.type
_entity.pdbx_description
1 polymer ?
#
loop_
_entity_poly.entity_id
_entity_poly.type
_entity_poly.pdbx_seq_one_letter_code
_entity_poly.pdbx_strand_id
1 'polypeptide(L)' 'MNARGTSQQCPCGRAVPKQLWDRKHHCSACGFKTIRDHASALEILRRGLRLRTETPALAGVALEAPS' A
#
# COMPACT_ATOMS: atom_id res chain seq x y z
N MET A 1 5.24 -8.09 -0.07
CA MET A 1 4.39 -6.94 0.35
C MET A 1 5.05 -6.27 1.56
N ASN A 2 5.41 -4.97 1.50
CA ASN A 2 6.03 -4.28 2.65
C ASN A 2 5.02 -3.35 3.34
N ALA A 3 4.73 -3.62 4.61
CA ALA A 3 3.75 -2.88 5.42
C ALA A 3 4.34 -1.63 6.11
N ARG A 4 5.64 -1.37 6.02
CA ARG A 4 6.25 -0.20 6.69
C ARG A 4 5.63 1.10 6.14
N GLY A 5 5.29 1.99 7.06
CA GLY A 5 4.77 3.33 6.78
C GLY A 5 3.32 3.40 6.29
N THR A 6 2.57 2.29 6.21
CA THR A 6 1.16 2.29 5.75
C THR A 6 0.26 3.14 6.64
N SER A 7 0.55 3.18 7.94
CA SER A 7 -0.16 4.03 8.90
C SER A 7 0.14 5.52 8.75
N GLN A 8 1.15 5.91 7.97
CA GLN A 8 1.57 7.30 7.74
C GLN A 8 1.26 7.76 6.31
N GLN A 9 0.64 6.90 5.49
CA GLN A 9 0.33 7.22 4.10
C GLN A 9 -1.18 7.11 3.85
N CYS A 10 -1.73 8.07 3.13
CA CYS A 10 -3.09 8.01 2.65
C CYS A 10 -3.14 7.20 1.35
N PRO A 11 -4.20 6.40 1.10
CA PRO A 11 -4.41 5.72 -0.18
C PRO A 11 -4.41 6.63 -1.42
N CYS A 12 -4.55 7.95 -1.27
CA CYS A 12 -4.36 8.90 -2.37
C CYS A 12 -2.88 9.15 -2.74
N GLY A 13 -1.93 8.69 -1.92
CA GLY A 13 -0.48 8.86 -2.11
C GLY A 13 0.17 9.89 -1.18
N ARG A 14 -0.60 10.74 -0.50
CA ARG A 14 -0.05 11.77 0.40
C ARG A 14 0.39 11.19 1.75
N ALA A 15 1.53 11.66 2.27
CA ALA A 15 1.92 11.40 3.65
C ALA A 15 1.01 12.15 4.63
N VAL A 16 0.54 11.45 5.66
CA VAL A 16 -0.27 11.98 6.75
C VAL A 16 0.47 11.66 8.04
N PRO A 17 1.48 12.49 8.43
CA PRO A 17 2.27 12.27 9.63
C PRO A 17 1.39 12.35 10.87
N LYS A 18 1.50 11.36 11.76
CA LYS A 18 0.74 11.27 13.00
C LYS A 18 1.47 10.44 14.05
N GLN A 19 1.16 10.66 15.32
CA GLN A 19 1.74 9.93 16.43
C GLN A 19 1.11 8.54 16.61
N LEU A 20 1.75 7.69 17.42
CA LEU A 20 1.25 6.34 17.72
C LEU A 20 -0.14 6.35 18.37
N TRP A 21 -0.45 7.37 19.16
CA TRP A 21 -1.75 7.56 19.82
C TRP A 21 -2.80 8.22 18.92
N ASP A 22 -2.42 8.75 17.76
CA ASP A 22 -3.39 9.35 16.82
C ASP A 22 -4.14 8.26 16.06
N ARG A 23 -5.30 7.87 16.61
CA ARG A 23 -6.16 6.83 16.05
C ARG A 23 -6.98 7.30 14.84
N LYS A 24 -7.00 8.60 14.55
CA LYS A 24 -7.74 9.19 13.41
C LYS A 24 -6.83 9.35 12.19
N HIS A 25 -7.38 9.09 11.01
CA HIS A 25 -6.79 9.44 9.73
C HIS A 25 -7.58 10.60 9.13
N HIS A 26 -6.93 11.73 8.90
CA HIS A 26 -7.49 12.85 8.17
C HIS A 26 -6.47 13.33 7.14
N CYS A 27 -6.79 13.15 5.86
CA CYS A 27 -5.94 13.62 4.77
C CYS A 27 -6.42 14.99 4.28
N SER A 28 -5.62 16.03 4.47
CA SER A 28 -5.92 17.38 3.97
C SER A 28 -5.86 17.48 2.45
N ALA A 29 -5.15 16.57 1.76
CA ALA A 29 -5.00 16.61 0.31
C ALA A 29 -6.23 16.07 -0.45
N CYS A 30 -6.91 15.05 0.07
CA CYS A 30 -8.07 14.44 -0.59
C CYS A 30 -9.35 14.45 0.25
N GLY A 31 -9.32 15.01 1.46
CA GLY A 31 -10.46 15.06 2.37
C GLY A 31 -10.83 13.73 3.05
N PHE A 32 -10.10 12.65 2.78
CA PHE A 32 -10.40 11.32 3.33
C PHE A 32 -10.27 11.30 4.86
N LYS A 33 -11.33 10.85 5.53
CA LYS A 33 -11.43 10.77 6.99
C LYS A 33 -11.88 9.37 7.40
N THR A 34 -11.09 8.72 8.25
CA THR A 34 -11.41 7.39 8.81
C THR A 34 -10.55 7.14 10.06
N ILE A 35 -10.53 5.93 10.58
CA ILE A 35 -9.56 5.50 11.60
C ILE A 35 -8.23 5.07 10.95
N ARG A 36 -7.13 5.23 11.70
CA ARG A 36 -5.76 4.92 11.24
C ARG A 36 -5.64 3.50 10.69
N ASP A 37 -6.25 2.53 11.35
CA ASP A 37 -6.08 1.12 11.03
C ASP A 37 -6.82 0.77 9.72
N HIS A 38 -8.00 1.35 9.49
CA HIS A 38 -8.72 1.21 8.23
C HIS A 38 -7.95 1.87 7.08
N ALA A 39 -7.42 3.08 7.26
CA ALA A 39 -6.57 3.71 6.25
C ALA A 39 -5.33 2.86 5.91
N SER A 40 -4.73 2.22 6.93
CA SER A 40 -3.57 1.34 6.75
C SER A 40 -3.93 0.08 5.95
N ALA A 41 -5.09 -0.52 6.21
CA ALA A 41 -5.59 -1.68 5.46
C ALA A 41 -5.83 -1.34 3.98
N LEU A 42 -6.42 -0.17 3.70
CA LEU A 42 -6.61 0.31 2.33
C LEU A 42 -5.27 0.54 1.61
N GLU A 43 -4.28 1.10 2.29
CA GLU A 43 -2.95 1.29 1.71
C GLU A 43 -2.25 -0.05 1.43
N ILE A 44 -2.38 -1.04 2.32
CA ILE A 44 -1.87 -2.41 2.08
C ILE A 44 -2.55 -3.02 0.86
N LEU A 45 -3.88 -2.93 0.77
CA LEU A 45 -4.65 -3.43 -0.36
C LEU A 45 -4.20 -2.78 -1.68
N ARG A 46 -4.11 -1.45 -1.70
CA ARG A 46 -3.67 -0.68 -2.87
C ARG A 46 -2.30 -1.14 -3.35
N ARG A 47 -1.31 -1.18 -2.44
CA ARG A 47 0.03 -1.62 -2.79
C ARG A 47 0.03 -3.09 -3.25
N GLY A 48 -0.88 -3.94 -2.73
CA GLY A 48 -0.96 -5.36 -3.04
C GLY A 48 -1.54 -5.62 -4.43
N LEU A 49 -2.56 -4.83 -4.80
CA LEU A 49 -3.09 -4.77 -6.15
C LEU A 49 -2.02 -4.29 -7.14
N ARG A 50 -1.24 -3.27 -6.77
CA ARG A 50 -0.13 -2.78 -7.59
C ARG A 50 0.92 -3.86 -7.87
N LEU A 51 1.33 -4.62 -6.85
CA LEU A 51 2.24 -5.75 -7.05
C LEU A 51 1.64 -6.80 -8.01
N ARG A 52 0.35 -7.12 -7.89
CA ARG A 52 -0.31 -8.08 -8.81
C ARG A 52 -0.33 -7.60 -10.27
N THR A 53 -0.45 -6.30 -10.50
CA THR A 53 -0.40 -5.74 -11.86
C THR A 53 1.01 -5.62 -12.40
N GLU A 54 2.01 -5.52 -11.53
CA GLU A 54 3.43 -5.40 -11.89
C GLU A 54 4.12 -6.76 -12.04
N THR A 55 3.62 -7.82 -11.40
CA THR A 55 4.06 -9.18 -11.66
C THR A 55 3.38 -9.67 -12.94
N PRO A 56 4.12 -10.00 -14.02
CA PRO A 56 3.53 -10.75 -15.12
C PRO A 56 2.92 -12.01 -14.51
N ALA A 57 1.67 -12.34 -14.84
CA ALA A 57 1.14 -13.66 -14.57
C ALA A 57 2.23 -14.67 -14.96
N LEU A 58 2.57 -15.61 -14.07
CA LEU A 58 3.59 -16.64 -14.26
C LEU A 58 3.37 -17.36 -15.61
N ALA A 59 3.82 -16.75 -16.70
CA ALA A 59 3.93 -17.32 -18.01
C ALA A 59 5.17 -18.20 -17.90
N GLY A 60 4.94 -19.52 -17.91
CA GLY A 60 5.97 -20.52 -17.65
C GLY A 60 7.20 -20.32 -18.53
N VAL A 61 8.28 -19.84 -17.92
CA VAL A 61 9.61 -19.89 -18.52
C VAL A 61 10.29 -21.13 -17.97
N ALA A 62 10.24 -22.19 -18.77
CA ALA A 62 11.31 -23.18 -18.77
C ALA A 62 12.60 -22.43 -19.04
N LEU A 63 13.49 -22.37 -18.04
CA LEU A 63 14.84 -21.89 -18.22
C LEU A 63 15.61 -23.01 -18.95
N GLU A 64 15.74 -22.88 -20.27
CA GLU A 64 16.73 -23.66 -21.02
C GLU A 64 18.12 -23.26 -20.50
N ALA A 65 18.84 -24.24 -19.96
CA ALA A 65 20.21 -24.07 -19.49
C ALA A 65 21.17 -24.00 -20.70
N PRO A 66 22.16 -23.08 -20.72
CA PRO A 66 23.16 -23.07 -21.77
C PRO A 66 24.11 -24.27 -21.63
N SER A 67 24.54 -24.77 -22.79
CA SER A 67 25.31 -26.00 -23.05
C SER A 67 26.64 -26.12 -22.30
#